data_AF-A0A1I5Q7C6-F1
#
_entry.id   AF-A0A1I5Q7C6-F1
#
_cell.length_a   1.000
_cell.length_b   1.000
_cell.length_c   1.000
_cell.angle_alpha   90.00
_cell.angle_beta   90.00
_cell.angle_gamma   90.00
#
_symmetry.space_group_name_H-M   'P 1'
#
loop_
_entity.id
_entity.type
_entity.pdbx_description
1 polymer ?
#
loop_
_entity_poly.entity_id
_entity_poly.type
_entity_poly.pdbx_seq_one_letter_code
_entity_poly.pdbx_strand_id
1 'polypeptide(L)'
;MVRISGISKHAGTHIDMGIQWDSYISAATSKLSRLAFAEAKSKLGTAPVSAERMQAAGLLEHLNFDAARPVIIGDMGLLVPLCANNERYVVLYRLDRGDALAQRMTVSCQERDVDACEYIDAFFFFLVKELDIPLPPRVTKDDVRARISKAKNGALINFDDAINFHGSFFAWKIGESTSFSYFVELLTWQVDGQHCIGFSDDNPAYGIDRIKNSIPGISVLDLRQLCRTAVKPIAIATDKKVHQASVFLPMPDQLGKALLGISPSRDELVFGPGGGICFKFVQDGSKFLALSLRNFHDFEVRSILSALTEIGVNEVSFEHAHFLSFVFTHGQYLDVSREHLSHPEELENGLDVKDVFSCTLEDVVSVYEDVRIFELSQASVSSPFAVLCHLAARFKTARSPFVPAEIIDVSRSLLSLQNAPYENIYLSLSASHWKHAFIEIYRVIEGLYYFGWMHGLKQTFGGNDTEYDLYLKLQDQLSWRYKEKASIAKLFEIVPRNVLADHDPVGIKSLSDRFEKQTDIAVMNRFAHLIYSIRNSNVHQGEAEDGPPIEVSADCWPKLTCCLFLIVEHLYSVYQAGMPRLPTSQASGSP
;
A
#
# COMPACT_ATOMS: atom_id res chain seq x y z
N MET A 1 15.53 1.93 -53.69
CA MET A 1 16.14 3.28 -53.57
C MET A 1 15.37 4.05 -52.51
N VAL A 2 15.70 3.84 -51.23
CA VAL A 2 15.17 4.58 -50.07
C VAL A 2 16.36 4.77 -49.12
N ARG A 3 16.60 6.02 -48.73
CA ARG A 3 17.81 6.50 -48.05
C ARG A 3 17.88 6.01 -46.61
N ILE A 4 19.02 5.42 -46.26
CA ILE A 4 19.50 5.23 -44.90
C ILE A 4 20.13 6.56 -44.45
N SER A 5 19.50 7.25 -43.50
CA SER A 5 20.09 8.32 -42.68
C SER A 5 20.17 7.75 -41.26
N GLY A 6 21.33 7.54 -40.65
CA GLY A 6 22.38 8.52 -40.43
C GLY A 6 22.49 8.69 -38.92
N ILE A 7 23.15 7.73 -38.27
CA ILE A 7 23.41 7.74 -36.82
C ILE A 7 24.35 8.92 -36.52
N SER A 8 23.80 9.93 -35.86
CA SER A 8 24.56 11.05 -35.31
C SER A 8 25.37 10.56 -34.10
N LYS A 9 26.69 10.47 -34.26
CA LYS A 9 27.66 10.34 -33.18
C LYS A 9 27.45 11.51 -32.22
N HIS A 10 27.05 11.22 -30.98
CA HIS A 10 27.09 12.18 -29.89
C HIS A 10 28.54 12.61 -29.70
N ALA A 11 28.84 13.88 -30.01
CA ALA A 11 30.07 14.53 -29.61
C ALA A 11 30.06 14.61 -28.09
N GLY A 12 30.94 13.84 -27.45
CA GLY A 12 31.13 13.90 -26.00
C GLY A 12 31.50 15.32 -25.60
N THR A 13 30.65 15.93 -24.78
CA THR A 13 31.06 17.06 -23.95
C THR A 13 32.23 16.58 -23.12
N HIS A 14 33.43 17.05 -23.43
CA HIS A 14 34.59 16.93 -22.55
C HIS A 14 34.22 17.73 -21.31
N ILE A 15 33.58 17.09 -20.33
CA ILE A 15 33.39 17.68 -19.02
C ILE A 15 34.78 17.80 -18.43
N ASP A 16 35.13 19.01 -17.98
CA ASP A 16 36.38 19.22 -17.27
C ASP A 16 36.30 18.42 -15.96
N MET A 17 36.96 17.26 -15.92
CA MET A 17 36.99 16.40 -14.72
C MET A 17 37.52 17.16 -13.50
N GLY A 18 38.32 18.21 -13.70
CA GLY A 18 38.74 19.10 -12.61
C GLY A 18 37.58 19.85 -11.97
N ILE A 19 36.63 20.35 -12.77
CA ILE A 19 35.46 21.09 -12.26
C ILE A 19 34.53 20.17 -11.47
N GLN A 20 34.29 18.95 -11.95
CA GLN A 20 33.48 17.99 -11.21
C GLN A 20 34.15 17.60 -9.91
N TRP A 21 35.44 17.25 -9.94
CA TRP A 21 36.21 16.89 -8.76
C TRP A 21 36.18 17.99 -7.68
N ASP A 22 36.39 19.25 -8.07
CA ASP A 22 36.32 20.39 -7.14
C ASP A 22 34.93 20.52 -6.50
N SER A 23 33.86 20.24 -7.26
CA SER A 23 32.49 20.22 -6.71
C SER A 23 32.31 19.12 -5.66
N TYR A 24 32.85 17.92 -5.89
CA TYR A 24 32.79 16.81 -4.95
C TYR A 24 33.64 17.03 -3.70
N ILE A 25 34.87 17.54 -3.86
CA ILE A 25 35.73 17.96 -2.75
C ILE A 25 35.03 19.04 -1.92
N SER A 26 34.42 20.03 -2.58
CA SER A 26 33.65 21.06 -1.89
C SER A 26 32.47 20.46 -1.12
N ALA A 27 31.77 19.46 -1.66
CA ALA A 27 30.69 18.79 -0.93
C ALA A 27 31.23 18.10 0.34
N ALA A 28 32.32 17.34 0.22
CA ALA A 28 32.99 16.64 1.32
C ALA A 28 33.53 17.58 2.39
N THR A 29 34.10 18.73 2.03
CA THR A 29 34.72 19.64 3.00
C THR A 29 33.78 20.72 3.51
N SER A 30 32.68 21.04 2.83
CA SER A 30 31.80 22.17 3.20
C SER A 30 31.26 22.08 4.63
N LYS A 31 30.85 20.89 5.09
CA LYS A 31 30.35 20.67 6.46
C LYS A 31 31.46 20.81 7.49
N LEU A 32 32.62 20.24 7.21
CA LEU A 32 33.81 20.35 8.05
C LEU A 32 34.28 21.81 8.15
N SER A 33 34.24 22.53 7.03
CA SER A 33 34.55 23.96 6.95
C SER A 33 33.61 24.77 7.85
N ARG A 34 32.29 24.53 7.76
CA ARG A 34 31.28 25.18 8.62
C ARG A 34 31.47 24.85 10.10
N LEU A 35 31.88 23.62 10.42
CA LEU A 35 32.12 23.19 11.80
C LEU A 35 33.41 23.82 12.37
N ALA A 36 34.49 23.84 11.60
CA ALA A 36 35.80 24.32 12.02
C ALA A 36 35.91 25.85 12.08
N PHE A 37 35.26 26.55 11.14
CA PHE A 37 35.35 28.00 10.97
C PHE A 37 34.04 28.69 11.32
N ALA A 38 34.09 29.65 12.25
CA ALA A 38 32.93 30.45 12.63
C ALA A 38 32.52 31.48 11.55
N GLU A 39 33.44 31.79 10.61
CA GLU A 39 33.24 32.79 9.57
C GLU A 39 33.11 32.14 8.19
N ALA A 40 32.07 32.53 7.44
CA ALA A 40 31.70 31.96 6.13
C ALA A 40 32.76 32.10 5.01
N LYS A 41 33.85 32.84 5.24
CA LYS A 41 34.85 33.15 4.20
C LYS A 41 36.02 32.16 4.12
N SER A 42 36.22 31.32 5.15
CA SER A 42 37.31 30.34 5.12
C SER A 42 36.85 29.07 4.38
N LYS A 43 37.49 28.76 3.24
CA LYS A 43 37.29 27.51 2.51
C LYS A 43 38.29 26.46 3.00
N LEU A 44 37.77 25.27 3.32
CA LEU A 44 38.58 24.09 3.57
C LEU A 44 38.80 23.33 2.26
N GLY A 45 40.05 23.22 1.82
CA GLY A 45 40.46 22.34 0.74
C GLY A 45 40.98 21.00 1.27
N THR A 46 41.22 20.05 0.39
CA THR A 46 41.94 18.81 0.73
C THR A 46 43.39 18.91 0.27
N ALA A 47 44.29 18.17 0.92
CA ALA A 47 45.60 17.88 0.34
C ALA A 47 45.45 17.20 -1.04
N PRO A 48 46.44 17.31 -1.94
CA PRO A 48 46.41 16.62 -3.23
C PRO A 48 46.16 15.13 -3.05
N VAL A 49 45.20 14.61 -3.80
CA VAL A 49 44.83 13.19 -3.76
C VAL A 49 45.69 12.41 -4.76
N SER A 50 46.00 11.14 -4.48
CA SER A 50 46.81 10.32 -5.38
C SER A 50 46.14 10.13 -6.75
N ALA A 51 46.95 9.91 -7.79
CA ALA A 51 46.44 9.68 -9.15
C ALA A 51 45.52 8.44 -9.22
N GLU A 52 45.80 7.40 -8.44
CA GLU A 52 44.97 6.20 -8.34
C GLU A 52 43.55 6.51 -7.85
N ARG A 53 43.41 7.36 -6.83
CA ARG A 53 42.10 7.80 -6.34
C ARG A 53 41.40 8.74 -7.32
N MET A 54 42.15 9.53 -8.08
CA MET A 54 41.58 10.31 -9.18
C MET A 54 41.04 9.42 -10.31
N GLN A 55 41.53 8.19 -10.48
CA GLN A 55 40.93 7.24 -11.44
C GLN A 55 39.51 6.83 -11.03
N ALA A 56 39.18 6.85 -9.73
CA ALA A 56 37.82 6.63 -9.24
C ALA A 56 36.82 7.67 -9.76
N ALA A 57 37.29 8.86 -10.18
CA ALA A 57 36.46 9.88 -10.82
C ALA A 57 35.83 9.39 -12.14
N GLY A 58 36.47 8.45 -12.85
CA GLY A 58 35.89 7.85 -14.06
C GLY A 58 34.64 7.02 -13.76
N LEU A 59 34.58 6.34 -12.61
CA LEU A 59 33.37 5.62 -12.20
C LEU A 59 32.25 6.58 -11.81
N LEU A 60 32.61 7.70 -11.18
CA LEU A 60 31.69 8.74 -10.70
C LEU A 60 30.71 9.23 -11.76
N GLU A 61 31.21 9.47 -12.98
CA GLU A 61 30.42 10.00 -14.10
C GLU A 61 29.33 9.02 -14.56
N HIS A 62 29.48 7.75 -14.24
CA HIS A 62 28.57 6.69 -14.64
C HIS A 62 27.68 6.20 -13.50
N LEU A 63 27.94 6.61 -12.26
CA LEU A 63 27.12 6.23 -11.11
C LEU A 63 25.74 6.86 -11.19
N ASN A 64 24.73 6.02 -11.07
CA ASN A 64 23.34 6.41 -10.95
C ASN A 64 22.66 5.56 -9.87
N PHE A 65 21.54 6.03 -9.35
CA PHE A 65 20.69 5.21 -8.49
C PHE A 65 20.07 4.07 -9.29
N ASP A 66 20.04 2.88 -8.71
CA ASP A 66 19.30 1.76 -9.27
C ASP A 66 17.82 1.88 -8.90
N ALA A 67 17.03 2.49 -9.78
CA ALA A 67 15.61 2.74 -9.55
C ALA A 67 14.77 1.47 -9.34
N ALA A 68 15.29 0.28 -9.69
CA ALA A 68 14.60 -0.98 -9.43
C ALA A 68 14.65 -1.41 -7.95
N ARG A 69 15.50 -0.77 -7.13
CA ARG A 69 15.71 -1.12 -5.72
C ARG A 69 15.57 0.14 -4.85
N PRO A 70 14.94 0.04 -3.67
CA PRO A 70 14.78 1.21 -2.83
C PRO A 70 16.09 1.60 -2.14
N VAL A 71 16.28 2.89 -1.89
CA VAL A 71 17.26 3.35 -0.91
C VAL A 71 16.71 3.03 0.48
N ILE A 72 17.51 2.37 1.32
CA ILE A 72 17.09 1.98 2.68
C ILE A 72 17.83 2.82 3.72
N ILE A 73 17.08 3.26 4.73
CA ILE A 73 17.56 4.23 5.72
C ILE A 73 17.39 3.65 7.11
N GLY A 74 18.48 3.62 7.86
CA GLY A 74 18.51 3.29 9.28
C GLY A 74 18.78 4.52 10.13
N ASP A 75 18.66 4.35 11.45
CA ASP A 75 19.14 5.32 12.44
C ASP A 75 20.64 5.58 12.31
N MET A 76 21.43 4.52 12.07
CA MET A 76 22.89 4.57 12.04
C MET A 76 23.49 4.66 10.63
N GLY A 77 22.69 4.69 9.56
CA GLY A 77 23.25 4.65 8.21
C GLY A 77 22.27 4.60 7.06
N LEU A 78 22.81 4.35 5.87
CA LEU A 78 22.09 4.24 4.59
C LEU A 78 22.60 3.06 3.78
N LEU A 79 21.70 2.39 3.09
CA LEU A 79 22.02 1.38 2.09
C LEU A 79 21.48 1.85 0.75
N VAL A 80 22.39 2.07 -0.20
CA VAL A 80 22.11 2.75 -1.46
C VAL A 80 22.44 1.81 -2.62
N PRO A 81 21.44 1.35 -3.38
CA PRO A 81 21.67 0.58 -4.59
C PRO A 81 22.05 1.53 -5.74
N LEU A 82 23.17 1.26 -6.39
CA LEU A 82 23.72 2.07 -7.48
C LEU A 82 23.99 1.19 -8.70
N CYS A 83 24.11 1.82 -9.86
CA CYS A 83 24.57 1.18 -11.08
C CYS A 83 25.57 2.07 -11.83
N ALA A 84 26.53 1.45 -12.52
CA ALA A 84 27.41 2.11 -13.49
C ALA A 84 27.87 1.08 -14.52
N ASN A 85 27.88 1.46 -15.81
CA ASN A 85 28.39 0.61 -16.89
C ASN A 85 27.79 -0.81 -16.93
N ASN A 86 26.48 -0.94 -16.69
CA ASN A 86 25.74 -2.21 -16.55
C ASN A 86 26.12 -3.07 -15.33
N GLU A 87 27.01 -2.58 -14.47
CA GLU A 87 27.30 -3.19 -13.18
C GLU A 87 26.40 -2.60 -12.10
N ARG A 88 26.13 -3.40 -11.07
CA ARG A 88 25.32 -3.01 -9.93
C ARG A 88 26.15 -3.05 -8.67
N TYR A 89 25.91 -2.07 -7.81
CA TYR A 89 26.61 -1.91 -6.55
C TYR A 89 25.62 -1.70 -5.43
N VAL A 90 26.01 -2.13 -4.24
CA VAL A 90 25.33 -1.81 -2.99
C VAL A 90 26.32 -1.06 -2.12
N VAL A 91 25.97 0.17 -1.74
CA VAL A 91 26.81 1.01 -0.90
C VAL A 91 26.17 1.14 0.48
N LEU A 92 26.90 0.72 1.51
CA LEU A 92 26.54 0.93 2.90
C LEU A 92 27.32 2.11 3.46
N TYR A 93 26.60 3.09 3.97
CA TYR A 93 27.13 4.17 4.78
C TYR A 93 26.72 3.97 6.24
N ARG A 94 27.65 4.18 7.18
CA ARG A 94 27.44 4.05 8.64
C ARG A 94 28.06 5.23 9.40
N LEU A 95 27.34 5.77 10.37
CA LEU A 95 27.81 6.86 11.26
C LEU A 95 28.86 6.36 12.27
N ASP A 96 28.70 5.12 12.74
CA ASP A 96 29.62 4.45 13.64
C ASP A 96 30.89 4.00 12.93
N ARG A 97 31.92 3.84 13.76
CA ARG A 97 33.26 3.40 13.35
C ARG A 97 33.78 2.49 14.41
N GLY A 98 34.38 1.41 13.96
CA GLY A 98 35.11 0.49 14.79
C GLY A 98 35.61 -0.64 13.92
N ASP A 99 36.74 -1.20 14.33
CA ASP A 99 37.30 -2.39 13.67
C ASP A 99 36.30 -3.54 13.69
N ALA A 100 35.46 -3.63 14.73
CA ALA A 100 34.36 -4.58 14.82
C ALA A 100 33.35 -4.44 13.67
N LEU A 101 32.99 -3.21 13.26
CA LEU A 101 32.10 -2.99 12.12
C LEU A 101 32.77 -3.43 10.83
N ALA A 102 34.02 -3.03 10.60
CA ALA A 102 34.77 -3.40 9.40
C ALA A 102 35.00 -4.92 9.30
N GLN A 103 35.32 -5.57 10.42
CA GLN A 103 35.46 -7.02 10.51
C GLN A 103 34.13 -7.72 10.21
N ARG A 104 33.02 -7.23 10.79
CA ARG A 104 31.68 -7.74 10.51
C ARG A 104 31.31 -7.59 9.04
N MET A 105 31.63 -6.44 8.43
CA MET A 105 31.41 -6.25 6.99
C MET A 105 32.25 -7.24 6.17
N THR A 106 33.52 -7.45 6.54
CA THR A 106 34.39 -8.41 5.85
C THR A 106 33.85 -9.84 5.92
N VAL A 107 33.42 -10.29 7.11
CA VAL A 107 32.79 -11.61 7.30
C VAL A 107 31.51 -11.70 6.46
N SER A 108 30.67 -10.66 6.51
CA SER A 108 29.45 -10.56 5.72
C SER A 108 29.69 -10.68 4.21
N CYS A 109 30.80 -10.13 3.69
CA CYS A 109 31.20 -10.29 2.28
C CYS A 109 31.51 -11.74 1.94
N GLN A 110 32.32 -12.37 2.78
CA GLN A 110 32.80 -13.75 2.58
C GLN A 110 31.65 -14.74 2.60
N GLU A 111 30.70 -14.56 3.53
CA GLU A 111 29.51 -15.41 3.64
C GLU A 111 28.56 -15.28 2.43
N ARG A 112 28.56 -14.12 1.77
CA ARG A 112 27.64 -13.80 0.66
C ARG A 112 28.26 -13.96 -0.72
N ASP A 113 29.55 -14.30 -0.79
CA ASP A 113 30.33 -14.38 -2.04
C ASP A 113 30.21 -13.10 -2.89
N VAL A 114 30.41 -11.94 -2.25
CA VAL A 114 30.37 -10.63 -2.92
C VAL A 114 31.71 -9.92 -2.90
N ASP A 115 32.06 -9.33 -4.03
CA ASP A 115 33.31 -8.61 -4.21
C ASP A 115 33.22 -7.21 -3.58
N ALA A 116 34.08 -6.95 -2.59
CA ALA A 116 34.29 -5.61 -2.09
C ALA A 116 34.87 -4.71 -3.19
N CYS A 117 34.33 -3.50 -3.31
CA CYS A 117 34.81 -2.55 -4.30
C CYS A 117 36.03 -1.78 -3.79
N GLU A 118 37.07 -1.67 -4.62
CA GLU A 118 38.28 -0.90 -4.28
C GLU A 118 38.05 0.62 -4.40
N TYR A 119 37.07 1.04 -5.21
CA TYR A 119 36.78 2.45 -5.49
C TYR A 119 35.81 3.10 -4.48
N ILE A 120 36.03 2.92 -3.17
CA ILE A 120 35.16 3.45 -2.11
C ILE A 120 35.01 4.98 -2.21
N ASP A 121 36.07 5.68 -2.60
CA ASP A 121 36.09 7.13 -2.76
C ASP A 121 35.03 7.62 -3.75
N ALA A 122 34.78 6.86 -4.82
CA ALA A 122 33.78 7.22 -5.81
C ALA A 122 32.37 7.22 -5.22
N PHE A 123 32.04 6.16 -4.49
CA PHE A 123 30.77 6.03 -3.81
C PHE A 123 30.60 7.07 -2.70
N PHE A 124 31.66 7.34 -1.93
CA PHE A 124 31.67 8.41 -0.92
C PHE A 124 31.26 9.75 -1.52
N PHE A 125 31.92 10.16 -2.61
CA PHE A 125 31.64 11.44 -3.25
C PHE A 125 30.23 11.53 -3.81
N PHE A 126 29.79 10.46 -4.49
CA PHE A 126 28.43 10.36 -5.00
C PHE A 126 27.42 10.55 -3.86
N LEU A 127 27.56 9.81 -2.75
CA LEU A 127 26.65 9.91 -1.61
C LEU A 127 26.70 11.27 -0.91
N VAL A 128 27.87 11.83 -0.66
CA VAL A 128 27.96 13.14 0.03
C VAL A 128 27.33 14.24 -0.80
N LYS A 129 27.51 14.22 -2.13
CA LYS A 129 26.91 15.21 -3.03
C LYS A 129 25.40 15.03 -3.16
N GLU A 130 24.96 13.81 -3.46
CA GLU A 130 23.56 13.55 -3.80
C GLU A 130 22.67 13.41 -2.56
N LEU A 131 23.19 12.87 -1.45
CA LEU A 131 22.43 12.57 -0.22
C LEU A 131 22.74 13.50 0.95
N ASP A 132 23.63 14.48 0.77
CA ASP A 132 23.99 15.43 1.82
C ASP A 132 24.33 14.74 3.16
N ILE A 133 25.20 13.72 3.12
CA ILE A 133 25.54 12.86 4.26
C ILE A 133 25.94 13.68 5.51
N PRO A 134 25.29 13.50 6.68
CA PRO A 134 25.57 14.28 7.88
C PRO A 134 26.88 13.87 8.55
N LEU A 135 27.50 14.80 9.28
CA LEU A 135 28.63 14.46 10.15
C LEU A 135 28.12 13.67 11.37
N PRO A 136 28.82 12.62 11.83
CA PRO A 136 28.48 11.93 13.05
C PRO A 136 28.44 12.89 14.25
N PRO A 137 27.50 12.74 15.19
CA PRO A 137 27.35 13.67 16.33
C PRO A 137 28.60 13.81 17.20
N ARG A 138 29.45 12.78 17.22
CA ARG A 138 30.74 12.77 17.94
C ARG A 138 31.84 13.62 17.30
N VAL A 139 31.67 14.07 16.06
CA VAL A 139 32.69 14.89 15.38
C VAL A 139 32.59 16.31 15.90
N THR A 140 33.58 16.71 16.68
CA THR A 140 33.63 18.05 17.25
C THR A 140 34.43 19.01 16.39
N LYS A 141 34.24 20.31 16.65
CA LYS A 141 35.03 21.38 16.04
C LYS A 141 36.53 21.24 16.31
N ASP A 142 36.91 20.77 17.49
CA ASP A 142 38.30 20.64 17.88
C ASP A 142 38.96 19.43 17.20
N ASP A 143 38.21 18.34 16.99
CA ASP A 143 38.68 17.19 16.21
C ASP A 143 39.04 17.61 14.79
N VAL A 144 38.15 18.35 14.13
CA VAL A 144 38.39 18.83 12.76
C VAL A 144 39.57 19.79 12.73
N ARG A 145 39.65 20.73 13.67
CA ARG A 145 40.76 21.71 13.74
C ARG A 145 42.12 21.06 13.96
N ALA A 146 42.18 20.00 14.76
CA ALA A 146 43.41 19.25 15.01
C ALA A 146 43.99 18.61 13.75
N ARG A 147 43.15 18.35 12.73
CA ARG A 147 43.53 17.76 11.44
C ARG A 147 43.73 18.78 10.32
N ILE A 148 43.50 20.06 10.58
CA ILE A 148 43.70 21.13 9.61
C ILE A 148 45.16 21.60 9.63
N SER A 149 45.78 21.58 8.47
CA SER A 149 47.09 22.18 8.20
C SER A 149 46.94 23.54 7.51
N LYS A 150 47.82 24.50 7.84
CA LYS A 150 47.87 25.80 7.16
C LYS A 150 48.73 25.69 5.90
N ALA A 151 48.16 26.04 4.74
CA ALA A 151 48.88 26.17 3.48
C ALA A 151 48.92 27.64 3.01
N LYS A 152 49.81 27.95 2.07
CA LYS A 152 49.96 29.31 1.51
C LYS A 152 48.64 29.89 0.96
N ASN A 153 47.73 29.03 0.51
CA ASN A 153 46.48 29.42 -0.16
C ASN A 153 45.21 29.04 0.63
N GLY A 154 45.31 28.67 1.91
CA GLY A 154 44.15 28.34 2.74
C GLY A 154 44.38 27.24 3.78
N ALA A 155 43.29 26.74 4.33
CA ALA A 155 43.30 25.59 5.23
C ALA A 155 43.14 24.29 4.43
N LEU A 156 43.98 23.30 4.71
CA LEU A 156 43.92 21.98 4.07
C LEU A 156 43.69 20.90 5.12
N ILE A 157 42.83 19.95 4.80
CA ILE A 157 42.66 18.70 5.55
C ILE A 157 43.21 17.53 4.72
N ASN A 158 43.76 16.50 5.36
CA ASN A 158 44.09 15.27 4.65
C ASN A 158 42.80 14.67 4.07
N PHE A 159 42.86 14.12 2.86
CA PHE A 159 41.68 13.57 2.19
C PHE A 159 41.06 12.39 2.97
N ASP A 160 41.91 11.50 3.50
CA ASP A 160 41.47 10.42 4.37
C ASP A 160 40.84 10.95 5.64
N ASP A 161 41.42 12.00 6.25
CA ASP A 161 40.81 12.66 7.41
C ASP A 161 39.42 13.22 7.06
N ALA A 162 39.23 13.77 5.85
CA ALA A 162 37.92 14.27 5.41
C ALA A 162 36.88 13.17 5.30
N ILE A 163 37.17 12.05 4.62
CA ILE A 163 36.30 10.86 4.59
C ILE A 163 36.08 10.34 6.02
N ASN A 164 37.16 10.31 6.79
CA ASN A 164 37.20 10.00 8.20
C ASN A 164 36.57 11.09 9.10
N PHE A 165 35.79 12.03 8.58
CA PHE A 165 34.84 12.76 9.42
C PHE A 165 33.38 12.48 9.05
N HIS A 166 33.09 11.84 7.93
CA HIS A 166 31.72 11.55 7.52
C HIS A 166 31.20 10.21 8.03
N GLY A 167 31.99 9.15 8.04
CA GLY A 167 31.55 7.86 8.58
C GLY A 167 32.40 6.70 8.09
N SER A 168 31.81 5.51 8.09
CA SER A 168 32.35 4.33 7.42
C SER A 168 31.57 4.10 6.12
N PHE A 169 32.29 3.80 5.04
CA PHE A 169 31.71 3.51 3.73
C PHE A 169 32.17 2.14 3.28
N PHE A 170 31.23 1.32 2.84
CA PHE A 170 31.48 0.01 2.28
C PHE A 170 30.70 -0.09 0.97
N ALA A 171 31.29 -0.73 -0.03
CA ALA A 171 30.65 -0.92 -1.31
C ALA A 171 30.94 -2.32 -1.83
N TRP A 172 29.91 -2.95 -2.39
CA TRP A 172 30.00 -4.29 -2.96
C TRP A 172 29.44 -4.29 -4.36
N LYS A 173 30.10 -5.02 -5.25
CA LYS A 173 29.55 -5.35 -6.56
C LYS A 173 28.62 -6.53 -6.38
N ILE A 174 27.38 -6.41 -6.89
CA ILE A 174 26.38 -7.47 -6.76
C ILE A 174 26.03 -8.06 -8.13
N GLY A 175 25.93 -9.40 -8.18
CA GLY A 175 25.47 -10.12 -9.36
C GLY A 175 23.95 -10.07 -9.52
N GLU A 176 23.43 -10.66 -10.60
CA GLU A 176 21.98 -10.77 -10.81
C GLU A 176 21.29 -11.69 -9.80
N SER A 177 22.01 -12.70 -9.30
CA SER A 177 21.52 -13.68 -8.31
C SER A 177 21.59 -13.18 -6.86
N THR A 178 22.38 -12.15 -6.57
CA THR A 178 22.55 -11.63 -5.21
C THR A 178 21.35 -10.75 -4.83
N SER A 179 20.57 -11.17 -3.83
CA SER A 179 19.44 -10.38 -3.37
C SER A 179 19.90 -9.15 -2.58
N PHE A 180 19.39 -7.98 -2.97
CA PHE A 180 19.57 -6.72 -2.23
C PHE A 180 19.06 -6.81 -0.78
N SER A 181 18.05 -7.66 -0.54
CA SER A 181 17.46 -7.87 0.79
C SER A 181 18.49 -8.36 1.82
N TYR A 182 19.58 -9.02 1.40
CA TYR A 182 20.60 -9.58 2.30
C TYR A 182 21.47 -8.54 2.99
N PHE A 183 21.43 -7.29 2.53
CA PHE A 183 22.24 -6.20 3.08
C PHE A 183 21.45 -5.33 4.07
N VAL A 184 20.13 -5.50 4.16
CA VAL A 184 19.26 -4.65 4.99
C VAL A 184 19.60 -4.78 6.47
N GLU A 185 19.94 -5.99 6.93
CA GLU A 185 20.33 -6.22 8.31
C GLU A 185 21.57 -5.42 8.73
N LEU A 186 22.45 -5.06 7.80
CA LEU A 186 23.67 -4.30 8.08
C LEU A 186 23.37 -2.85 8.52
N LEU A 187 22.14 -2.39 8.30
CA LEU A 187 21.63 -1.11 8.81
C LEU A 187 21.14 -1.18 10.24
N THR A 188 20.86 -2.37 10.76
CA THR A 188 20.52 -2.53 12.18
C THR A 188 21.76 -2.31 13.04
N TRP A 189 21.57 -1.93 14.29
CA TRP A 189 22.62 -1.87 15.29
C TRP A 189 22.43 -3.00 16.29
N GLN A 190 23.50 -3.36 16.99
CA GLN A 190 23.51 -4.48 17.92
C GLN A 190 23.66 -3.99 19.35
N VAL A 191 22.80 -4.47 20.25
CA VAL A 191 22.93 -4.31 21.70
C VAL A 191 22.94 -5.73 22.29
N ASP A 192 24.00 -6.06 23.02
CA ASP A 192 24.20 -7.40 23.60
C ASP A 192 24.04 -8.57 22.61
N GLY A 193 24.44 -8.33 21.35
CA GLY A 193 24.35 -9.31 20.26
C GLY A 193 22.98 -9.40 19.57
N GLN A 194 21.97 -8.68 20.05
CA GLN A 194 20.65 -8.60 19.41
C GLN A 194 20.57 -7.42 18.46
N HIS A 195 19.98 -7.64 17.28
CA HIS A 195 19.77 -6.60 16.29
C HIS A 195 18.50 -5.81 16.59
N CYS A 196 18.52 -4.50 16.43
CA CYS A 196 17.33 -3.68 16.55
C CYS A 196 17.23 -2.58 15.48
N ILE A 197 16.00 -2.11 15.27
CA ILE A 197 15.71 -0.88 14.53
C ILE A 197 15.32 0.21 15.52
N GLY A 198 15.91 1.38 15.36
CA GLY A 198 15.69 2.52 16.25
C GLY A 198 15.05 3.71 15.56
N PHE A 199 14.38 4.56 16.34
CA PHE A 199 14.20 5.95 15.98
C PHE A 199 14.46 6.87 17.19
N SER A 200 14.88 8.10 16.90
CA SER A 200 15.00 9.21 17.86
C SER A 200 14.55 10.50 17.17
N ASP A 201 14.05 11.47 17.93
CA ASP A 201 13.76 12.82 17.43
C ASP A 201 15.00 13.54 16.89
N ASP A 202 16.20 13.17 17.38
CA ASP A 202 17.50 13.70 16.93
C ASP A 202 18.08 12.93 15.73
N ASN A 203 17.29 12.08 15.08
CA ASN A 203 17.76 11.27 13.97
C ASN A 203 18.36 12.13 12.82
N PRO A 204 19.47 11.69 12.22
CA PRO A 204 20.12 12.44 11.16
C PRO A 204 19.22 12.64 9.94
N ALA A 205 19.22 13.85 9.39
CA ALA A 205 18.57 14.15 8.12
C ALA A 205 19.51 13.81 6.95
N TYR A 206 19.19 12.75 6.20
CA TYR A 206 19.99 12.28 5.05
C TYR A 206 19.58 12.93 3.71
N GLY A 207 19.12 14.19 3.73
CA GLY A 207 18.74 14.90 2.51
C GLY A 207 17.64 14.24 1.66
N ILE A 208 16.87 13.30 2.23
CA ILE A 208 16.00 12.35 1.52
C ILE A 208 14.92 13.04 0.70
N ASP A 209 14.38 14.14 1.22
CA ASP A 209 13.36 14.93 0.54
C ASP A 209 13.87 15.45 -0.81
N ARG A 210 15.19 15.68 -0.95
CA ARG A 210 15.80 15.99 -2.24
C ARG A 210 15.71 14.81 -3.18
N ILE A 211 16.09 13.60 -2.74
CA ILE A 211 16.04 12.39 -3.58
C ILE A 211 14.63 12.15 -4.11
N LYS A 212 13.64 12.12 -3.21
CA LYS A 212 12.23 11.83 -3.55
C LYS A 212 11.68 12.84 -4.55
N ASN A 213 12.09 14.10 -4.45
CA ASN A 213 11.60 15.18 -5.32
C ASN A 213 12.41 15.31 -6.62
N SER A 214 13.71 15.01 -6.59
CA SER A 214 14.63 15.27 -7.70
C SER A 214 14.81 14.08 -8.64
N ILE A 215 14.51 12.85 -8.20
CA ILE A 215 14.71 11.65 -9.01
C ILE A 215 13.42 10.83 -9.08
N PRO A 216 12.60 11.06 -10.11
CA PRO A 216 11.37 10.32 -10.33
C PRO A 216 11.64 8.81 -10.39
N GLY A 217 10.87 8.04 -9.62
CA GLY A 217 10.93 6.57 -9.63
C GLY A 217 11.84 5.95 -8.57
N ILE A 218 12.64 6.72 -7.83
CA ILE A 218 13.36 6.15 -6.67
C ILE A 218 12.38 5.91 -5.51
N SER A 219 12.30 4.66 -5.07
CA SER A 219 11.64 4.28 -3.83
C SER A 219 12.59 4.45 -2.63
N VAL A 220 12.03 4.82 -1.48
CA VAL A 220 12.80 4.96 -0.24
C VAL A 220 12.09 4.19 0.87
N LEU A 221 12.84 3.35 1.57
CA LEU A 221 12.39 2.61 2.75
C LEU A 221 13.10 3.16 3.98
N ASP A 222 12.34 3.66 4.95
CA ASP A 222 12.88 4.22 6.19
C ASP A 222 12.57 3.32 7.38
N LEU A 223 13.59 2.60 7.89
CA LEU A 223 13.48 1.71 9.04
C LEU A 223 13.18 2.47 10.35
N ARG A 224 13.52 3.76 10.41
CA ARG A 224 13.20 4.63 11.55
C ARG A 224 11.70 4.93 11.54
N GLN A 225 11.15 5.19 10.35
CA GLN A 225 9.71 5.35 10.19
C GLN A 225 8.98 4.03 10.46
N LEU A 226 9.51 2.88 10.05
CA LEU A 226 8.96 1.58 10.42
C LEU A 226 8.88 1.40 11.94
N CYS A 227 10.00 1.62 12.65
CA CYS A 227 10.04 1.55 14.11
C CYS A 227 9.03 2.51 14.75
N ARG A 228 8.98 3.76 14.28
CA ARG A 228 8.01 4.76 14.75
C ARG A 228 6.58 4.32 14.50
N THR A 229 6.24 3.82 13.32
CA THR A 229 4.88 3.37 13.01
C THR A 229 4.49 2.16 13.87
N ALA A 230 5.43 1.24 14.14
CA ALA A 230 5.19 0.08 15.02
C ALA A 230 4.91 0.49 16.49
N VAL A 231 5.61 1.50 16.98
CA VAL A 231 5.49 1.96 18.38
C VAL A 231 4.37 2.97 18.59
N LYS A 232 4.01 3.74 17.56
CA LYS A 232 3.08 4.87 17.69
C LYS A 232 1.70 4.47 18.24
N PRO A 233 1.04 3.38 17.80
CA PRO A 233 -0.23 2.95 18.39
C PRO A 233 -0.12 2.63 19.89
N ILE A 234 0.98 2.00 20.32
CA ILE A 234 1.26 1.70 21.73
C ILE A 234 1.39 3.02 22.52
N ALA A 235 2.20 3.95 22.02
CA ALA A 235 2.40 5.26 22.65
C ALA A 235 1.09 6.06 22.80
N ILE A 236 0.22 6.01 21.78
CA ILE A 236 -1.11 6.64 21.81
C ILE A 236 -2.01 5.95 22.85
N ALA A 237 -2.03 4.62 22.87
CA ALA A 237 -2.85 3.84 23.80
C ALA A 237 -2.49 4.11 25.26
N THR A 238 -1.19 4.30 25.57
CA THR A 238 -0.70 4.60 26.92
C THR A 238 -0.64 6.10 27.26
N ASP A 239 -1.08 6.99 26.36
CA ASP A 239 -0.93 8.45 26.48
C ASP A 239 0.52 8.90 26.81
N LYS A 240 1.51 8.25 26.18
CA LYS A 240 2.93 8.55 26.36
C LYS A 240 3.52 9.21 25.13
N LYS A 241 4.44 10.14 25.38
CA LYS A 241 5.25 10.72 24.33
C LYS A 241 6.59 9.98 24.23
N VAL A 242 6.69 9.08 23.25
CA VAL A 242 7.92 8.33 22.96
C VAL A 242 8.80 9.17 22.04
N HIS A 243 9.94 9.61 22.57
CA HIS A 243 10.95 10.42 21.86
C HIS A 243 12.01 9.56 21.19
N GLN A 244 12.27 8.39 21.77
CA GLN A 244 13.21 7.41 21.26
C GLN A 244 12.64 6.01 21.46
N ALA A 245 12.73 5.15 20.45
CA ALA A 245 12.37 3.75 20.58
C ALA A 245 13.38 2.82 19.91
N SER A 246 13.54 1.63 20.47
CA SER A 246 14.29 0.52 19.86
C SER A 246 13.44 -0.74 19.85
N VAL A 247 13.31 -1.39 18.70
CA VAL A 247 12.60 -2.68 18.56
C VAL A 247 13.60 -3.77 18.19
N PHE A 248 13.76 -4.76 19.07
CA PHE A 248 14.66 -5.89 18.88
C PHE A 248 14.06 -6.93 17.95
N LEU A 249 14.84 -7.33 16.94
CA LEU A 249 14.41 -8.23 15.88
C LEU A 249 14.94 -9.64 16.15
N PRO A 250 14.08 -10.66 16.26
CA PRO A 250 14.51 -12.05 16.41
C PRO A 250 15.08 -12.65 15.11
N MET A 251 14.83 -12.01 13.96
CA MET A 251 15.18 -12.49 12.61
C MET A 251 15.73 -11.36 11.71
N PRO A 252 16.88 -10.76 12.08
CA PRO A 252 17.44 -9.62 11.36
C PRO A 252 17.76 -9.93 9.89
N ASP A 253 18.21 -11.15 9.59
CA ASP A 253 18.55 -11.65 8.25
C ASP A 253 17.34 -11.69 7.31
N GLN A 254 16.13 -11.79 7.88
CA GLN A 254 14.88 -11.81 7.15
C GLN A 254 14.24 -10.43 7.03
N LEU A 255 14.77 -9.38 7.68
CA LEU A 255 14.19 -8.03 7.63
C LEU A 255 14.05 -7.52 6.18
N GLY A 256 15.07 -7.70 5.36
CA GLY A 256 15.01 -7.30 3.96
C GLY A 256 13.97 -8.12 3.17
N LYS A 257 13.83 -9.42 3.46
CA LYS A 257 12.84 -10.28 2.81
C LYS A 257 11.42 -9.90 3.23
N ALA A 258 11.20 -9.61 4.51
CA ALA A 258 9.94 -9.11 5.03
C ALA A 258 9.48 -7.85 4.29
N LEU A 259 10.41 -6.91 4.08
CA LEU A 259 10.10 -5.59 3.54
C LEU A 259 10.03 -5.53 2.01
N LEU A 260 10.73 -6.42 1.31
CA LEU A 260 10.84 -6.40 -0.16
C LEU A 260 10.19 -7.61 -0.84
N GLY A 261 10.05 -8.73 -0.14
CA GLY A 261 9.44 -9.96 -0.64
C GLY A 261 7.93 -10.02 -0.43
N ILE A 262 7.40 -9.23 0.52
CA ILE A 262 5.97 -9.08 0.77
C ILE A 262 5.53 -7.72 0.23
N SER A 263 4.60 -7.74 -0.71
CA SER A 263 4.07 -6.55 -1.38
C SER A 263 2.58 -6.38 -1.11
N PRO A 264 2.19 -5.66 -0.03
CA PRO A 264 0.80 -5.33 0.24
C PRO A 264 0.21 -4.42 -0.83
N SER A 265 -1.01 -4.72 -1.26
CA SER A 265 -1.77 -3.88 -2.18
C SER A 265 -2.25 -2.62 -1.45
N ARG A 266 -1.84 -1.45 -1.93
CA ARG A 266 -2.33 -0.17 -1.41
C ARG A 266 -3.74 0.17 -1.90
N ASP A 267 -4.09 -0.31 -3.09
CA ASP A 267 -5.33 0.06 -3.78
C ASP A 267 -6.51 -0.86 -3.44
N GLU A 268 -6.24 -2.03 -2.84
CA GLU A 268 -7.28 -3.01 -2.46
C GLU A 268 -7.43 -3.13 -0.93
N LEU A 269 -7.32 -2.01 -0.21
CA LEU A 269 -7.55 -1.95 1.23
C LEU A 269 -9.03 -1.71 1.53
N VAL A 270 -9.67 -2.64 2.23
CA VAL A 270 -11.09 -2.56 2.62
C VAL A 270 -11.21 -2.51 4.14
N PHE A 271 -12.08 -1.64 4.65
CA PHE A 271 -12.35 -1.49 6.08
C PHE A 271 -13.62 -2.24 6.51
N GLY A 272 -13.57 -2.80 7.72
CA GLY A 272 -14.74 -3.39 8.37
C GLY A 272 -15.62 -2.33 9.06
N PRO A 273 -16.92 -2.61 9.30
CA PRO A 273 -17.86 -1.66 9.90
C PRO A 273 -17.51 -1.24 11.35
N GLY A 274 -16.64 -1.98 12.05
CA GLY A 274 -16.16 -1.66 13.41
C GLY A 274 -14.67 -1.29 13.49
N GLY A 275 -14.02 -1.03 12.34
CA GLY A 275 -12.56 -0.92 12.21
C GLY A 275 -11.95 -2.18 11.58
N GLY A 276 -10.64 -2.35 11.73
CA GLY A 276 -9.89 -3.43 11.10
C GLY A 276 -9.79 -3.29 9.58
N ILE A 277 -8.84 -4.03 9.01
CA ILE A 277 -8.51 -3.99 7.60
C ILE A 277 -8.52 -5.37 6.95
N CYS A 278 -8.85 -5.40 5.68
CA CYS A 278 -8.73 -6.57 4.82
C CYS A 278 -8.08 -6.12 3.52
N PHE A 279 -6.96 -6.74 3.13
CA PHE A 279 -6.23 -6.37 1.93
C PHE A 279 -5.50 -7.56 1.33
N LYS A 280 -5.25 -7.49 0.02
CA LYS A 280 -4.41 -8.47 -0.66
C LYS A 280 -2.95 -8.13 -0.55
N PHE A 281 -2.10 -9.14 -0.60
CA PHE A 281 -0.68 -8.96 -0.82
C PHE A 281 -0.10 -10.08 -1.67
N VAL A 282 1.08 -9.85 -2.23
CA VAL A 282 1.85 -10.85 -2.96
C VAL A 282 3.09 -11.20 -2.16
N GLN A 283 3.37 -12.48 -2.04
CA GLN A 283 4.61 -13.01 -1.47
C GLN A 283 5.10 -14.15 -2.36
N ASP A 284 6.35 -14.04 -2.83
CA ASP A 284 6.99 -15.04 -3.70
C ASP A 284 6.16 -15.41 -4.94
N GLY A 285 5.40 -14.45 -5.49
CA GLY A 285 4.51 -14.63 -6.64
C GLY A 285 3.13 -15.20 -6.32
N SER A 286 2.92 -15.72 -5.10
CA SER A 286 1.64 -16.19 -4.61
C SER A 286 0.80 -15.05 -4.04
N LYS A 287 -0.53 -15.15 -4.17
CA LYS A 287 -1.48 -14.14 -3.69
C LYS A 287 -2.10 -14.57 -2.37
N PHE A 288 -2.10 -13.64 -1.43
CA PHE A 288 -2.63 -13.83 -0.10
C PHE A 288 -3.61 -12.71 0.26
N LEU A 289 -4.36 -12.94 1.31
CA LEU A 289 -5.26 -12.00 1.94
C LEU A 289 -4.87 -11.87 3.42
N ALA A 290 -4.68 -10.65 3.89
CA ALA A 290 -4.61 -10.36 5.31
C ALA A 290 -5.97 -9.84 5.79
N LEU A 291 -6.46 -10.37 6.91
CA LEU A 291 -7.72 -9.97 7.54
C LEU A 291 -7.47 -9.71 9.04
N SER A 292 -7.72 -8.47 9.45
CA SER A 292 -7.81 -8.10 10.86
C SER A 292 -9.12 -8.62 11.45
N LEU A 293 -9.02 -9.32 12.57
CA LEU A 293 -10.15 -9.84 13.31
C LEU A 293 -10.67 -8.88 14.39
N ARG A 294 -10.20 -7.61 14.40
CA ARG A 294 -10.57 -6.58 15.40
C ARG A 294 -12.07 -6.44 15.63
N ASN A 295 -12.90 -6.70 14.62
CA ASN A 295 -14.36 -6.54 14.71
C ASN A 295 -15.09 -7.69 15.38
N PHE A 296 -14.44 -8.84 15.51
CA PHE A 296 -15.07 -10.06 15.96
C PHE A 296 -14.82 -10.27 17.43
N HIS A 297 -15.75 -10.97 18.08
CA HIS A 297 -15.52 -11.43 19.44
C HIS A 297 -14.67 -12.71 19.43
N ASP A 298 -13.88 -12.93 20.48
CA ASP A 298 -12.99 -14.10 20.58
C ASP A 298 -13.75 -15.43 20.41
N PHE A 299 -14.99 -15.51 20.93
CA PHE A 299 -15.83 -16.70 20.78
C PHE A 299 -16.30 -16.94 19.33
N GLU A 300 -16.30 -15.92 18.47
CA GLU A 300 -16.67 -16.03 17.05
C GLU A 300 -15.49 -16.47 16.18
N VAL A 301 -14.24 -16.21 16.59
CA VAL A 301 -13.03 -16.43 15.78
C VAL A 301 -12.99 -17.84 15.18
N ARG A 302 -13.23 -18.88 15.97
CA ARG A 302 -13.24 -20.27 15.47
C ARG A 302 -14.31 -20.49 14.38
N SER A 303 -15.48 -19.90 14.54
CA SER A 303 -16.57 -20.02 13.57
C SER A 303 -16.26 -19.27 12.28
N ILE A 304 -15.56 -18.13 12.38
CA ILE A 304 -15.10 -17.34 11.25
C ILE A 304 -14.07 -18.11 10.45
N LEU A 305 -13.05 -18.67 11.10
CA LEU A 305 -12.02 -19.46 10.42
C LEU A 305 -12.62 -20.69 9.72
N SER A 306 -13.60 -21.35 10.34
CA SER A 306 -14.38 -22.42 9.69
C SER A 306 -15.11 -21.91 8.45
N ALA A 307 -15.80 -20.77 8.54
CA ALA A 307 -16.53 -20.20 7.42
C ALA A 307 -15.61 -19.77 6.26
N LEU A 308 -14.40 -19.28 6.54
CA LEU A 308 -13.38 -18.96 5.54
C LEU A 308 -12.86 -20.22 4.84
N THR A 309 -12.62 -21.27 5.61
CA THR A 309 -12.22 -22.57 5.08
C THR A 309 -13.30 -23.15 4.16
N GLU A 310 -14.59 -23.04 4.54
CA GLU A 310 -15.73 -23.49 3.74
C GLU A 310 -15.82 -22.79 2.36
N ILE A 311 -15.36 -21.54 2.26
CA ILE A 311 -15.32 -20.80 0.99
C ILE A 311 -13.98 -20.95 0.23
N GLY A 312 -13.13 -21.90 0.66
CA GLY A 312 -11.88 -22.24 -0.02
C GLY A 312 -10.70 -21.32 0.32
N VAL A 313 -10.78 -20.59 1.42
CA VAL A 313 -9.76 -19.64 1.89
C VAL A 313 -9.07 -20.24 3.11
N ASN A 314 -7.86 -20.77 2.91
CA ASN A 314 -7.12 -21.50 3.94
C ASN A 314 -6.17 -20.57 4.70
N GLU A 315 -6.18 -20.65 6.03
CA GLU A 315 -5.26 -19.90 6.87
C GLU A 315 -3.82 -20.40 6.70
N VAL A 316 -2.87 -19.48 6.69
CA VAL A 316 -1.42 -19.74 6.75
C VAL A 316 -0.81 -19.01 7.94
N SER A 317 0.41 -19.38 8.33
CA SER A 317 1.08 -18.79 9.47
C SER A 317 1.29 -17.29 9.29
N PHE A 318 0.85 -16.52 10.28
CA PHE A 318 1.28 -15.13 10.46
C PHE A 318 2.68 -15.13 11.06
N GLU A 319 3.58 -14.33 10.49
CA GLU A 319 4.99 -14.30 10.86
C GLU A 319 5.41 -12.85 11.08
N HIS A 320 6.50 -12.62 11.81
CA HIS A 320 7.07 -11.29 12.00
C HIS A 320 7.33 -10.54 10.69
N ALA A 321 7.68 -11.26 9.62
CA ALA A 321 7.88 -10.67 8.30
C ALA A 321 6.61 -10.00 7.77
N HIS A 322 5.46 -10.66 7.93
CA HIS A 322 4.16 -10.11 7.57
C HIS A 322 3.85 -8.86 8.38
N PHE A 323 4.02 -8.93 9.70
CA PHE A 323 3.79 -7.77 10.58
C PHE A 323 4.60 -6.55 10.15
N LEU A 324 5.92 -6.70 9.96
CA LEU A 324 6.79 -5.60 9.57
C LEU A 324 6.38 -4.99 8.22
N SER A 325 6.04 -5.83 7.23
CA SER A 325 5.55 -5.36 5.93
C SER A 325 4.22 -4.60 6.04
N PHE A 326 3.30 -5.11 6.84
CA PHE A 326 1.97 -4.53 7.01
C PHE A 326 2.03 -3.23 7.82
N VAL A 327 2.82 -3.17 8.89
CA VAL A 327 3.05 -1.92 9.63
C VAL A 327 3.74 -0.89 8.74
N PHE A 328 4.70 -1.30 7.91
CA PHE A 328 5.35 -0.38 6.97
C PHE A 328 4.36 0.23 5.98
N THR A 329 3.46 -0.57 5.42
CA THR A 329 2.58 -0.14 4.32
C THR A 329 1.24 0.43 4.80
N HIS A 330 0.69 -0.14 5.86
CA HIS A 330 -0.66 0.08 6.38
C HIS A 330 -0.69 0.42 7.87
N GLY A 331 0.45 0.69 8.53
CA GLY A 331 0.49 0.86 9.99
C GLY A 331 -0.28 2.05 10.56
N GLN A 332 -0.84 2.93 9.72
CA GLN A 332 -1.83 3.93 10.15
C GLN A 332 -3.23 3.35 10.38
N TYR A 333 -3.46 2.11 9.97
CA TYR A 333 -4.74 1.39 10.08
C TYR A 333 -4.66 0.15 10.97
N LEU A 334 -3.44 -0.30 11.29
CA LEU A 334 -3.20 -1.31 12.33
C LEU A 334 -3.09 -0.61 13.67
N ASP A 335 -3.60 -1.25 14.71
CA ASP A 335 -3.73 -0.64 16.04
C ASP A 335 -3.52 -1.69 17.14
N VAL A 336 -3.40 -1.19 18.36
CA VAL A 336 -3.41 -2.01 19.57
C VAL A 336 -4.75 -2.74 19.69
N SER A 337 -4.71 -3.98 20.18
CA SER A 337 -5.90 -4.80 20.37
C SER A 337 -6.91 -4.13 21.31
N ARG A 338 -8.21 -4.42 21.13
CA ARG A 338 -9.28 -3.82 21.96
C ARG A 338 -9.12 -4.13 23.46
N GLU A 339 -8.55 -5.29 23.78
CA GLU A 339 -8.26 -5.74 25.14
C GLU A 339 -7.33 -4.76 25.86
N HIS A 340 -6.20 -4.41 25.22
CA HIS A 340 -5.22 -3.48 25.78
C HIS A 340 -5.68 -2.03 25.74
N LEU A 341 -6.49 -1.63 24.74
CA LEU A 341 -7.10 -0.29 24.70
C LEU A 341 -8.03 -0.02 25.88
N SER A 342 -8.63 -1.08 26.45
CA SER A 342 -9.49 -0.96 27.63
C SER A 342 -8.71 -0.96 28.95
N HIS A 343 -7.44 -1.38 28.93
CA HIS A 343 -6.54 -1.46 30.09
C HIS A 343 -5.15 -0.88 29.77
N PRO A 344 -5.06 0.42 29.46
CA PRO A 344 -3.80 1.04 29.02
C PRO A 344 -2.69 0.98 30.08
N GLU A 345 -3.03 0.93 31.37
CA GLU A 345 -2.06 0.76 32.46
C GLU A 345 -1.38 -0.62 32.44
N GLU A 346 -2.10 -1.68 32.05
CA GLU A 346 -1.52 -3.02 31.92
C GLU A 346 -0.56 -3.08 30.73
N LEU A 347 -0.92 -2.41 29.62
CA LEU A 347 -0.04 -2.25 28.47
C LEU A 347 1.22 -1.45 28.82
N GLU A 348 1.07 -0.32 29.52
CA GLU A 348 2.19 0.51 29.98
C GLU A 348 3.14 -0.29 30.87
N ASN A 349 2.60 -0.98 31.88
CA ASN A 349 3.40 -1.75 32.83
C ASN A 349 4.02 -3.00 32.21
N GLY A 350 3.29 -3.68 31.32
CA GLY A 350 3.73 -4.90 30.65
C GLY A 350 4.88 -4.67 29.68
N LEU A 351 4.88 -3.52 28.99
CA LEU A 351 5.93 -3.14 28.03
C LEU A 351 6.96 -2.16 28.60
N ASP A 352 6.75 -1.61 29.81
CA ASP A 352 7.57 -0.55 30.40
C ASP A 352 7.64 0.71 29.51
N VAL A 353 6.48 1.19 29.03
CA VAL A 353 6.40 2.28 28.05
C VAL A 353 6.83 3.63 28.67
N LYS A 354 7.96 4.16 28.18
CA LYS A 354 8.60 5.39 28.65
C LYS A 354 8.91 6.35 27.48
N ASP A 355 9.47 7.51 27.79
CA ASP A 355 9.99 8.46 26.80
C ASP A 355 11.09 7.86 25.92
N VAL A 356 11.94 7.03 26.53
CA VAL A 356 12.88 6.12 25.87
C VAL A 356 12.33 4.69 26.00
N PHE A 357 11.81 4.16 24.90
CA PHE A 357 11.12 2.87 24.87
C PHE A 357 11.98 1.78 24.22
N SER A 358 11.96 0.57 24.75
CA SER A 358 12.68 -0.57 24.17
C SER A 358 11.91 -1.85 24.41
N CYS A 359 11.69 -2.62 23.35
CA CYS A 359 10.90 -3.86 23.40
C CYS A 359 11.35 -4.83 22.31
N THR A 360 10.97 -6.10 22.43
CA THR A 360 11.15 -7.06 21.34
C THR A 360 10.04 -6.94 20.31
N LEU A 361 10.28 -7.40 19.09
CA LEU A 361 9.25 -7.46 18.06
C LEU A 361 8.08 -8.36 18.48
N GLU A 362 8.36 -9.44 19.22
CA GLU A 362 7.34 -10.34 19.74
C GLU A 362 6.41 -9.60 20.73
N ASP A 363 6.98 -8.78 21.62
CA ASP A 363 6.20 -7.95 22.54
C ASP A 363 5.29 -6.97 21.77
N VAL A 364 5.83 -6.31 20.74
CA VAL A 364 5.05 -5.38 19.90
C VAL A 364 3.92 -6.13 19.19
N VAL A 365 4.20 -7.28 18.57
CA VAL A 365 3.17 -8.07 17.87
C VAL A 365 2.09 -8.56 18.82
N SER A 366 2.45 -8.93 20.05
CA SER A 366 1.53 -9.50 21.03
C SER A 366 0.40 -8.55 21.45
N VAL A 367 0.63 -7.23 21.35
CA VAL A 367 -0.34 -6.21 21.78
C VAL A 367 -1.17 -5.64 20.62
N TYR A 368 -0.86 -5.98 19.38
CA TYR A 368 -1.61 -5.52 18.21
C TYR A 368 -2.91 -6.31 18.01
N GLU A 369 -3.83 -5.74 17.23
CA GLU A 369 -5.02 -6.47 16.78
C GLU A 369 -4.65 -7.75 16.01
N ASP A 370 -5.45 -8.81 16.20
CA ASP A 370 -5.20 -10.12 15.62
C ASP A 370 -5.39 -10.07 14.08
N VAL A 371 -4.29 -10.24 13.34
CA VAL A 371 -4.28 -10.28 11.87
C VAL A 371 -4.00 -11.70 11.41
N ARG A 372 -4.92 -12.26 10.63
CA ARG A 372 -4.81 -13.59 10.03
C ARG A 372 -4.50 -13.50 8.54
N ILE A 373 -3.76 -14.47 8.05
CA ILE A 373 -3.36 -14.55 6.64
C ILE A 373 -3.99 -15.77 6.01
N PHE A 374 -4.46 -15.59 4.78
CA PHE A 374 -5.08 -16.65 4.02
C PHE A 374 -4.51 -16.72 2.61
N GLU A 375 -4.25 -17.93 2.14
CA GLU A 375 -3.82 -18.17 0.77
C GLU A 375 -5.03 -18.13 -0.18
N LEU A 376 -4.91 -17.38 -1.28
CA LEU A 376 -5.94 -17.29 -2.32
C LEU A 376 -5.67 -18.30 -3.44
N SER A 377 -5.57 -19.59 -3.09
CA SER A 377 -5.26 -20.67 -4.04
C SER A 377 -6.44 -21.12 -4.91
N GLN A 378 -7.68 -20.79 -4.54
CA GLN A 378 -8.89 -21.15 -5.29
C GLN A 378 -9.52 -19.94 -6.02
N ALA A 379 -9.85 -20.12 -7.30
CA ALA A 379 -10.37 -19.06 -8.17
C ALA A 379 -11.78 -18.53 -7.80
N SER A 380 -12.51 -19.21 -6.91
CA SER A 380 -13.88 -18.85 -6.52
C SER A 380 -13.93 -17.53 -5.74
N VAL A 381 -13.00 -17.29 -4.82
CA VAL A 381 -12.96 -16.12 -3.94
C VAL A 381 -11.63 -15.39 -4.11
N SER A 382 -11.58 -14.51 -5.10
CA SER A 382 -10.34 -13.81 -5.48
C SER A 382 -10.31 -12.34 -5.06
N SER A 383 -11.21 -11.87 -4.19
CA SER A 383 -11.24 -10.46 -3.77
C SER A 383 -11.50 -10.29 -2.27
N PRO A 384 -10.95 -9.23 -1.63
CA PRO A 384 -11.27 -8.88 -0.24
C PRO A 384 -12.77 -8.73 -0.03
N PHE A 385 -13.46 -8.10 -0.98
CA PHE A 385 -14.91 -7.94 -0.94
C PHE A 385 -15.67 -9.26 -0.92
N ALA A 386 -15.23 -10.28 -1.66
CA ALA A 386 -15.90 -11.57 -1.65
C ALA A 386 -15.80 -12.22 -0.26
N VAL A 387 -14.61 -12.24 0.35
CA VAL A 387 -14.41 -12.74 1.72
C VAL A 387 -15.26 -11.97 2.73
N LEU A 388 -15.15 -10.64 2.72
CA LEU A 388 -15.87 -9.79 3.66
C LEU A 388 -17.39 -9.89 3.49
N CYS A 389 -17.88 -10.06 2.26
CA CYS A 389 -19.30 -10.25 1.99
C CYS A 389 -19.82 -11.57 2.56
N HIS A 390 -19.07 -12.67 2.42
CA HIS A 390 -19.42 -13.95 3.05
C HIS A 390 -19.47 -13.84 4.58
N LEU A 391 -18.51 -13.13 5.18
CA LEU A 391 -18.52 -12.87 6.61
C LEU A 391 -19.71 -12.00 7.03
N ALA A 392 -19.98 -10.91 6.31
CA ALA A 392 -21.11 -10.01 6.57
C ALA A 392 -22.46 -10.73 6.45
N ALA A 393 -22.60 -11.69 5.53
CA ALA A 393 -23.81 -12.49 5.39
C ALA A 393 -23.98 -13.53 6.53
N ARG A 394 -22.92 -13.95 7.20
CA ARG A 394 -22.97 -14.99 8.26
C ARG A 394 -22.95 -14.41 9.67
N PHE A 395 -22.04 -13.49 9.94
CA PHE A 395 -21.77 -12.95 11.27
C PHE A 395 -22.34 -11.55 11.42
N LYS A 396 -23.07 -11.30 12.52
CA LYS A 396 -23.68 -9.98 12.78
C LYS A 396 -22.61 -8.90 13.01
N THR A 397 -21.46 -9.27 13.58
CA THR A 397 -20.30 -8.39 13.83
C THR A 397 -19.61 -7.92 12.56
N ALA A 398 -19.77 -8.61 11.43
CA ALA A 398 -19.21 -8.23 10.13
C ALA A 398 -20.12 -7.29 9.30
N ARG A 399 -21.29 -6.90 9.82
CA ARG A 399 -22.26 -6.05 9.11
C ARG A 399 -22.87 -5.00 10.01
N SER A 400 -23.58 -4.04 9.41
CA SER A 400 -24.29 -3.01 10.15
C SER A 400 -25.45 -3.59 10.97
N PRO A 401 -25.66 -3.11 12.21
CA PRO A 401 -26.62 -3.72 13.14
C PRO A 401 -28.09 -3.54 12.72
N PHE A 402 -28.38 -2.59 11.83
CA PHE A 402 -29.72 -2.30 11.34
C PHE A 402 -30.16 -3.19 10.17
N VAL A 403 -29.26 -4.00 9.59
CA VAL A 403 -29.58 -4.85 8.44
C VAL A 403 -30.49 -6.01 8.89
N PRO A 404 -31.70 -6.14 8.32
CA PRO A 404 -32.68 -7.14 8.71
C PRO A 404 -32.39 -8.51 8.08
N ALA A 405 -32.97 -9.56 8.66
CA ALA A 405 -32.73 -10.97 8.29
C ALA A 405 -33.03 -11.25 6.81
N GLU A 406 -34.07 -10.62 6.28
CA GLU A 406 -34.54 -10.78 4.91
C GLU A 406 -33.47 -10.37 3.90
N ILE A 407 -32.80 -9.22 4.11
CA ILE A 407 -31.70 -8.77 3.24
C ILE A 407 -30.50 -9.73 3.33
N ILE A 408 -30.25 -10.28 4.52
CA ILE A 408 -29.16 -11.23 4.73
C ILE A 408 -29.42 -12.54 3.96
N ASP A 409 -30.66 -13.04 4.00
CA ASP A 409 -31.03 -14.27 3.31
C ASP A 409 -30.97 -14.11 1.78
N VAL A 410 -31.45 -12.99 1.25
CA VAL A 410 -31.31 -12.65 -0.18
C VAL A 410 -29.84 -12.48 -0.56
N SER A 411 -29.03 -11.86 0.31
CA SER A 411 -27.59 -11.74 0.07
C SER A 411 -26.91 -13.11 0.01
N ARG A 412 -27.23 -14.05 0.91
CA ARG A 412 -26.68 -15.42 0.87
C ARG A 412 -27.04 -16.14 -0.42
N SER A 413 -28.28 -15.99 -0.88
CA SER A 413 -28.73 -16.54 -2.16
C SER A 413 -27.92 -15.95 -3.31
N LEU A 414 -27.78 -14.62 -3.38
CA LEU A 414 -26.95 -13.93 -4.37
C LEU A 414 -25.49 -14.42 -4.40
N LEU A 415 -24.89 -14.65 -3.22
CA LEU A 415 -23.49 -15.11 -3.11
C LEU A 415 -23.27 -16.53 -3.64
N SER A 416 -24.33 -17.32 -3.80
CA SER A 416 -24.28 -18.65 -4.42
C SER A 416 -24.32 -18.61 -5.96
N LEU A 417 -24.62 -17.44 -6.55
CA LEU A 417 -24.76 -17.27 -7.99
C LEU A 417 -23.42 -16.88 -8.64
N GLN A 418 -23.29 -17.18 -9.94
CA GLN A 418 -22.15 -16.72 -10.72
C GLN A 418 -22.16 -15.19 -10.87
N ASN A 419 -20.97 -14.60 -10.90
CA ASN A 419 -20.74 -13.16 -11.07
C ASN A 419 -21.42 -12.28 -10.01
N ALA A 420 -21.68 -12.82 -8.81
CA ALA A 420 -22.27 -12.07 -7.71
C ALA A 420 -21.53 -10.73 -7.47
N PRO A 421 -22.26 -9.61 -7.29
CA PRO A 421 -21.68 -8.28 -7.10
C PRO A 421 -21.18 -8.10 -5.64
N TYR A 422 -20.16 -8.87 -5.26
CA TYR A 422 -19.65 -8.95 -3.88
C TYR A 422 -19.36 -7.59 -3.24
N GLU A 423 -18.76 -6.66 -3.99
CA GLU A 423 -18.43 -5.33 -3.51
C GLU A 423 -19.69 -4.55 -3.11
N ASN A 424 -20.65 -4.40 -4.02
CA ASN A 424 -21.87 -3.64 -3.74
C ASN A 424 -22.73 -4.30 -2.65
N ILE A 425 -22.78 -5.64 -2.61
CA ILE A 425 -23.48 -6.35 -1.53
C ILE A 425 -22.78 -6.05 -0.20
N TYR A 426 -21.46 -6.24 -0.11
CA TYR A 426 -20.72 -5.96 1.12
C TYR A 426 -20.89 -4.50 1.57
N LEU A 427 -20.66 -3.54 0.68
CA LEU A 427 -20.80 -2.11 0.99
C LEU A 427 -22.23 -1.75 1.42
N SER A 428 -23.24 -2.43 0.88
CA SER A 428 -24.63 -2.27 1.32
C SER A 428 -24.84 -2.83 2.72
N LEU A 429 -24.33 -4.03 3.01
CA LEU A 429 -24.42 -4.69 4.31
C LEU A 429 -23.60 -3.99 5.41
N SER A 430 -22.51 -3.31 5.05
CA SER A 430 -21.63 -2.58 5.96
C SER A 430 -21.89 -1.07 5.98
N ALA A 431 -22.91 -0.58 5.28
CA ALA A 431 -23.25 0.83 5.22
C ALA A 431 -23.62 1.39 6.60
N SER A 432 -23.18 2.60 6.94
CA SER A 432 -23.55 3.26 8.20
C SER A 432 -24.99 3.79 8.22
N HIS A 433 -25.61 3.94 7.05
CA HIS A 433 -26.96 4.49 6.89
C HIS A 433 -27.69 3.83 5.72
N TRP A 434 -29.00 3.69 5.85
CA TRP A 434 -29.86 3.07 4.84
C TRP A 434 -29.78 3.71 3.44
N LYS A 435 -29.64 5.04 3.36
CA LYS A 435 -29.44 5.73 2.07
C LYS A 435 -28.21 5.21 1.32
N HIS A 436 -27.11 4.95 2.04
CA HIS A 436 -25.90 4.40 1.43
C HIS A 436 -26.12 2.94 1.06
N ALA A 437 -26.76 2.14 1.93
CA ALA A 437 -27.11 0.75 1.62
C ALA A 437 -27.93 0.64 0.32
N PHE A 438 -28.93 1.51 0.17
CA PHE A 438 -29.77 1.64 -1.02
C PHE A 438 -28.95 2.03 -2.26
N ILE A 439 -28.08 3.04 -2.16
CA ILE A 439 -27.25 3.48 -3.29
C ILE A 439 -26.35 2.35 -3.78
N GLU A 440 -25.71 1.60 -2.88
CA GLU A 440 -24.78 0.55 -3.29
C GLU A 440 -25.47 -0.59 -4.03
N ILE A 441 -26.64 -1.06 -3.55
CA ILE A 441 -27.39 -2.08 -4.31
C ILE A 441 -28.01 -1.50 -5.58
N TYR A 442 -28.36 -0.21 -5.62
CA TYR A 442 -28.83 0.46 -6.84
C TYR A 442 -27.74 0.52 -7.92
N ARG A 443 -26.46 0.68 -7.56
CA ARG A 443 -25.35 0.66 -8.53
C ARG A 443 -25.23 -0.68 -9.27
N VAL A 444 -25.64 -1.78 -8.63
CA VAL A 444 -25.78 -3.08 -9.32
C VAL A 444 -26.85 -2.97 -10.42
N ILE A 445 -28.00 -2.35 -10.12
CA ILE A 445 -29.08 -2.13 -11.09
C ILE A 445 -28.63 -1.22 -12.23
N GLU A 446 -27.87 -0.15 -11.94
CA GLU A 446 -27.25 0.71 -12.97
C GLU A 446 -26.37 -0.10 -13.93
N GLY A 447 -25.55 -1.01 -13.39
CA GLY A 447 -24.74 -1.94 -14.17
C GLY A 447 -25.56 -2.86 -15.08
N LEU A 448 -26.86 -3.01 -14.84
CA LEU A 448 -27.79 -3.84 -15.60
C LEU A 448 -28.71 -3.05 -16.54
N TYR A 449 -28.53 -1.73 -16.71
CA TYR A 449 -29.43 -0.92 -17.56
C TYR A 449 -29.51 -1.37 -19.02
N TYR A 450 -28.46 -2.00 -19.55
CA TYR A 450 -28.52 -2.58 -20.89
C TYR A 450 -29.47 -3.78 -20.95
N PHE A 451 -29.60 -4.54 -19.85
CA PHE A 451 -30.13 -5.90 -19.84
C PHE A 451 -31.58 -5.97 -20.33
N GLY A 452 -32.48 -5.14 -19.77
CA GLY A 452 -33.90 -5.15 -20.15
C GLY A 452 -34.13 -4.91 -21.65
N TRP A 453 -33.33 -4.04 -22.27
CA TRP A 453 -33.38 -3.80 -23.72
C TRP A 453 -32.86 -4.98 -24.52
N MET A 454 -31.70 -5.52 -24.14
CA MET A 454 -31.06 -6.63 -24.85
C MET A 454 -31.88 -7.91 -24.74
N HIS A 455 -32.51 -8.14 -23.58
CA HIS A 455 -33.41 -9.26 -23.37
C HIS A 455 -34.62 -9.20 -24.32
N GLY A 456 -35.27 -8.03 -24.43
CA GLY A 456 -36.36 -7.83 -25.37
C GLY A 456 -35.95 -8.01 -26.84
N LEU A 457 -34.76 -7.51 -27.22
CA LEU A 457 -34.21 -7.71 -28.56
C LEU A 457 -33.94 -9.19 -28.84
N LYS A 458 -33.30 -9.89 -27.89
CA LYS A 458 -33.02 -11.33 -28.01
C LYS A 458 -34.29 -12.15 -28.17
N GLN A 459 -35.34 -11.86 -27.40
CA GLN A 459 -36.65 -12.51 -27.57
C GLN A 459 -37.28 -12.24 -28.94
N THR A 460 -37.11 -11.02 -29.47
CA THR A 460 -37.70 -10.62 -30.75
C THR A 460 -36.98 -11.25 -31.95
N PHE A 461 -35.65 -11.31 -31.91
CA PHE A 461 -34.83 -11.73 -33.05
C PHE A 461 -34.30 -13.17 -32.96
N GLY A 462 -34.40 -13.83 -31.80
CA GLY A 462 -34.10 -15.26 -31.64
C GLY A 462 -32.60 -15.63 -31.74
N GLY A 463 -31.70 -14.78 -31.25
CA GLY A 463 -30.25 -14.97 -31.35
C GLY A 463 -29.62 -15.81 -30.22
N ASN A 464 -28.41 -16.35 -30.48
CA ASN A 464 -27.62 -17.13 -29.51
C ASN A 464 -26.69 -16.27 -28.64
N ASP A 465 -26.50 -15.00 -28.99
CA ASP A 465 -25.65 -14.09 -28.22
C ASP A 465 -26.18 -13.93 -26.78
N THR A 466 -25.28 -13.73 -25.82
CA THR A 466 -25.68 -13.28 -24.49
C THR A 466 -26.17 -11.84 -24.58
N GLU A 467 -27.03 -11.43 -23.64
CA GLU A 467 -27.52 -10.06 -23.55
C GLU A 467 -26.36 -9.05 -23.46
N TYR A 468 -25.26 -9.42 -22.81
CA TYR A 468 -24.06 -8.59 -22.72
C TYR A 468 -23.30 -8.50 -24.05
N ASP A 469 -23.13 -9.62 -24.77
CA ASP A 469 -22.50 -9.62 -26.10
C ASP A 469 -23.30 -8.78 -27.09
N LEU A 470 -24.63 -8.86 -27.01
CA LEU A 470 -25.53 -8.05 -27.83
C LEU A 470 -25.35 -6.56 -27.52
N TYR A 471 -25.24 -6.20 -26.25
CA TYR A 471 -24.95 -4.83 -25.82
C TYR A 471 -23.62 -4.33 -26.40
N LEU A 472 -22.54 -5.09 -26.27
CA LEU A 472 -21.22 -4.71 -26.79
C LEU A 472 -21.25 -4.52 -28.31
N LYS A 473 -21.91 -5.42 -29.05
CA LYS A 473 -22.06 -5.30 -30.51
C LYS A 473 -22.83 -4.05 -30.92
N LEU A 474 -23.93 -3.73 -30.23
CA LEU A 474 -24.72 -2.53 -30.55
C LEU A 474 -24.00 -1.23 -30.14
N GLN A 475 -23.24 -1.27 -29.04
CA GLN A 475 -22.41 -0.15 -28.64
C GLN A 475 -21.29 0.10 -29.66
N ASP A 476 -20.61 -0.95 -30.13
CA ASP A 476 -19.53 -0.84 -31.11
C ASP A 476 -20.06 -0.43 -32.50
N GLN A 477 -21.07 -1.12 -33.00
CA GLN A 477 -21.53 -0.97 -34.39
C GLN A 477 -22.49 0.21 -34.59
N LEU A 478 -23.29 0.54 -33.58
CA LEU A 478 -24.34 1.56 -33.68
C LEU A 478 -24.13 2.73 -32.70
N SER A 479 -23.05 2.73 -31.91
CA SER A 479 -22.85 3.71 -30.83
C SER A 479 -24.04 3.80 -29.88
N TRP A 480 -24.77 2.69 -29.71
CA TRP A 480 -25.96 2.67 -28.88
C TRP A 480 -25.60 2.94 -27.41
N ARG A 481 -26.40 3.79 -26.76
CA ARG A 481 -26.29 4.10 -25.34
C ARG A 481 -27.68 4.07 -24.71
N TYR A 482 -27.77 3.45 -23.54
CA TYR A 482 -29.02 3.42 -22.79
C TYR A 482 -29.33 4.80 -22.18
N LYS A 483 -30.63 5.10 -22.02
CA LYS A 483 -31.10 6.26 -21.26
C LYS A 483 -31.58 5.77 -19.88
N GLU A 484 -30.94 6.23 -18.80
CA GLU A 484 -31.10 5.68 -17.45
C GLU A 484 -32.57 5.49 -17.02
N LYS A 485 -33.36 6.58 -17.02
CA LYS A 485 -34.78 6.58 -16.62
C LYS A 485 -35.65 5.59 -17.42
N ALA A 486 -35.39 5.42 -18.71
CA ALA A 486 -36.12 4.47 -19.56
C ALA A 486 -35.62 3.03 -19.36
N SER A 487 -34.35 2.88 -18.99
CA SER A 487 -33.68 1.58 -18.90
C SER A 487 -34.00 0.86 -17.62
N ILE A 488 -34.09 1.58 -16.49
CA ILE A 488 -34.61 1.01 -15.25
C ILE A 488 -36.06 0.54 -15.40
N ALA A 489 -36.90 1.28 -16.13
CA ALA A 489 -38.27 0.85 -16.43
C ALA A 489 -38.28 -0.45 -17.24
N LYS A 490 -37.50 -0.51 -18.34
CA LYS A 490 -37.33 -1.74 -19.13
C LYS A 490 -36.79 -2.92 -18.34
N LEU A 491 -35.90 -2.67 -17.38
CA LEU A 491 -35.37 -3.70 -16.51
C LEU A 491 -36.42 -4.22 -15.51
N PHE A 492 -37.27 -3.34 -14.97
CA PHE A 492 -38.30 -3.73 -14.02
C PHE A 492 -39.51 -4.39 -14.70
N GLU A 493 -39.77 -4.10 -15.98
CA GLU A 493 -40.81 -4.76 -16.79
C GLU A 493 -40.65 -6.29 -16.86
N ILE A 494 -39.40 -6.79 -16.80
CA ILE A 494 -39.10 -8.23 -16.87
C ILE A 494 -39.08 -8.92 -15.49
N VAL A 495 -39.33 -8.16 -14.41
CA VAL A 495 -39.38 -8.68 -13.04
C VAL A 495 -40.85 -8.78 -12.59
N PRO A 496 -41.37 -9.99 -12.37
CA PRO A 496 -42.73 -10.17 -11.87
C PRO A 496 -42.93 -9.52 -10.49
N ARG A 497 -44.05 -8.81 -10.29
CA ARG A 497 -44.35 -8.12 -9.02
C ARG A 497 -44.37 -9.06 -7.81
N ASN A 498 -44.79 -10.32 -7.99
CA ASN A 498 -44.83 -11.30 -6.90
C ASN A 498 -43.44 -11.64 -6.34
N VAL A 499 -42.34 -11.33 -7.04
CA VAL A 499 -40.97 -11.39 -6.50
C VAL A 499 -40.83 -10.49 -5.27
N LEU A 500 -41.56 -9.38 -5.22
CA LEU A 500 -41.50 -8.42 -4.12
C LEU A 500 -42.38 -8.81 -2.92
N ALA A 501 -43.30 -9.75 -3.08
CA ALA A 501 -44.18 -10.33 -2.05
C ALA A 501 -44.50 -9.38 -0.87
N ASP A 502 -43.96 -9.66 0.33
CA ASP A 502 -44.20 -8.93 1.58
C ASP A 502 -43.64 -7.49 1.60
N HIS A 503 -42.83 -7.15 0.60
CA HIS A 503 -42.27 -5.84 0.36
C HIS A 503 -42.88 -5.13 -0.85
N ASP A 504 -44.10 -5.52 -1.26
CA ASP A 504 -44.82 -4.88 -2.36
C ASP A 504 -44.74 -3.34 -2.30
N PRO A 505 -44.33 -2.65 -3.38
CA PRO A 505 -44.20 -1.20 -3.43
C PRO A 505 -45.45 -0.44 -2.96
N VAL A 506 -46.64 -1.01 -3.18
CA VAL A 506 -47.93 -0.43 -2.75
C VAL A 506 -48.08 -0.42 -1.22
N GLY A 507 -47.43 -1.36 -0.53
CA GLY A 507 -47.39 -1.46 0.93
C GLY A 507 -46.36 -0.56 1.61
N ILE A 508 -45.60 0.24 0.86
CA ILE A 508 -44.62 1.18 1.39
C ILE A 508 -45.33 2.50 1.67
N LYS A 509 -45.54 2.81 2.96
CA LYS A 509 -46.41 3.91 3.43
C LYS A 509 -46.08 5.27 2.84
N SER A 510 -44.81 5.63 2.67
CA SER A 510 -44.42 6.92 2.08
C SER A 510 -44.65 7.01 0.56
N LEU A 511 -44.98 5.89 -0.08
CA LEU A 511 -45.06 5.75 -1.54
C LEU A 511 -46.44 5.27 -2.02
N SER A 512 -47.27 4.72 -1.13
CA SER A 512 -48.54 4.06 -1.45
C SER A 512 -49.46 4.93 -2.33
N ASP A 513 -49.53 6.23 -2.04
CA ASP A 513 -50.43 7.16 -2.73
C ASP A 513 -50.02 7.42 -4.19
N ARG A 514 -48.83 6.97 -4.59
CA ARG A 514 -48.31 7.09 -5.96
C ARG A 514 -48.73 5.91 -6.85
N PHE A 515 -49.31 4.87 -6.26
CA PHE A 515 -49.79 3.67 -6.95
C PHE A 515 -51.32 3.63 -6.97
N GLU A 516 -51.93 4.14 -8.05
CA GLU A 516 -53.36 3.95 -8.32
C GLU A 516 -53.66 2.49 -8.72
N LYS A 517 -54.93 2.04 -8.65
CA LYS A 517 -55.39 0.69 -9.04
C LYS A 517 -54.90 0.27 -10.44
N GLN A 518 -53.72 -0.32 -10.49
CA GLN A 518 -52.97 -0.57 -11.70
C GLN A 518 -52.66 -2.05 -11.85
N THR A 519 -52.44 -2.47 -13.09
CA THR A 519 -51.88 -3.78 -13.40
C THR A 519 -50.47 -3.91 -12.83
N ASP A 520 -50.01 -5.14 -12.61
CA ASP A 520 -48.68 -5.38 -12.02
C ASP A 520 -47.55 -4.72 -12.83
N ILE A 521 -47.64 -4.74 -14.16
CA ILE A 521 -46.67 -4.07 -15.05
C ILE A 521 -46.66 -2.56 -14.81
N ALA A 522 -47.82 -1.93 -14.68
CA ALA A 522 -47.91 -0.50 -14.45
C ALA A 522 -47.39 -0.09 -13.06
N VAL A 523 -47.61 -0.93 -12.03
CA VAL A 523 -47.02 -0.76 -10.70
C VAL A 523 -45.49 -0.85 -10.78
N MET A 524 -44.93 -1.88 -11.41
CA MET A 524 -43.48 -2.05 -11.54
C MET A 524 -42.83 -0.90 -12.33
N ASN A 525 -43.47 -0.43 -13.40
CA ASN A 525 -42.98 0.73 -14.16
C ASN A 525 -42.99 2.02 -13.33
N ARG A 526 -44.05 2.30 -12.57
CA ARG A 526 -44.06 3.44 -11.64
C ARG A 526 -43.00 3.29 -10.55
N PHE A 527 -42.81 2.09 -10.03
CA PHE A 527 -41.80 1.81 -9.02
C PHE A 527 -40.38 2.07 -9.55
N ALA A 528 -40.07 1.64 -10.78
CA ALA A 528 -38.79 1.90 -11.44
C ALA A 528 -38.47 3.40 -11.52
N HIS A 529 -39.44 4.21 -11.97
CA HIS A 529 -39.28 5.66 -12.04
C HIS A 529 -39.07 6.29 -10.66
N LEU A 530 -39.81 5.81 -9.66
CA LEU A 530 -39.67 6.29 -8.29
C LEU A 530 -38.29 5.99 -7.71
N ILE A 531 -37.78 4.76 -7.87
CA ILE A 531 -36.45 4.38 -7.42
C ILE A 531 -35.37 5.28 -8.07
N TYR A 532 -35.49 5.52 -9.38
CA TYR A 532 -34.60 6.44 -10.10
C TYR A 532 -34.66 7.87 -9.52
N SER A 533 -35.86 8.40 -9.27
CA SER A 533 -36.03 9.72 -8.66
C SER A 533 -35.51 9.80 -7.22
N ILE A 534 -35.68 8.73 -6.42
CA ILE A 534 -35.11 8.64 -5.06
C ILE A 534 -33.57 8.67 -5.14
N ARG A 535 -32.96 7.90 -6.04
CA ARG A 535 -31.52 7.92 -6.25
C ARG A 535 -31.04 9.32 -6.66
N ASN A 536 -31.69 9.96 -7.63
CA ASN A 536 -31.29 11.31 -8.06
C ASN A 536 -31.42 12.32 -6.94
N SER A 537 -32.46 12.23 -6.10
CA SER A 537 -32.64 13.07 -4.92
C SER A 537 -31.54 12.86 -3.87
N ASN A 538 -30.98 11.65 -3.77
CA ASN A 538 -29.89 11.36 -2.83
C ASN A 538 -28.52 11.84 -3.35
N VAL A 539 -28.33 11.92 -4.67
CA VAL A 539 -27.03 12.26 -5.29
C VAL A 539 -26.90 13.76 -5.59
N HIS A 540 -27.99 14.44 -5.94
CA HIS A 540 -27.97 15.86 -6.29
C HIS A 540 -28.42 16.74 -5.12
N GLN A 541 -27.54 17.65 -4.68
CA GLN A 541 -27.88 18.69 -3.70
C GLN A 541 -28.50 19.90 -4.42
N GLY A 542 -29.83 19.86 -4.64
CA GLY A 542 -30.55 20.97 -5.28
C GLY A 542 -31.89 20.55 -5.91
N GLU A 543 -32.58 21.49 -6.55
CA GLU A 543 -33.72 21.17 -7.41
C GLU A 543 -33.20 20.38 -8.62
N ALA A 544 -33.48 19.07 -8.64
CA ALA A 544 -33.17 18.24 -9.79
C ALA A 544 -34.08 18.62 -10.97
N GLU A 545 -33.63 18.38 -12.21
CA GLU A 545 -34.45 18.57 -13.41
C GLU A 545 -35.79 17.80 -13.36
N ASP A 546 -35.86 16.73 -12.56
CA ASP A 546 -37.03 15.86 -12.40
C ASP A 546 -38.01 16.30 -11.28
N GLY A 547 -37.81 17.47 -10.65
CA GLY A 547 -38.73 18.04 -9.66
C GLY A 547 -38.22 18.02 -8.21
N PRO A 548 -39.11 18.29 -7.22
CA PRO A 548 -38.71 18.39 -5.82
C PRO A 548 -38.21 17.04 -5.28
N PRO A 549 -37.27 17.05 -4.33
CA PRO A 549 -36.69 15.84 -3.78
C PRO A 549 -37.76 14.94 -3.16
N ILE A 550 -37.66 13.63 -3.42
CA ILE A 550 -38.58 12.65 -2.84
C ILE A 550 -38.13 12.37 -1.40
N GLU A 551 -38.96 12.78 -0.44
CA GLU A 551 -38.74 12.46 0.96
C GLU A 551 -39.19 11.03 1.26
N VAL A 552 -38.24 10.18 1.66
CA VAL A 552 -38.48 8.79 2.06
C VAL A 552 -38.36 8.70 3.58
N SER A 553 -39.42 8.25 4.24
CA SER A 553 -39.43 8.10 5.69
C SER A 553 -38.48 6.99 6.16
N ALA A 554 -37.97 7.12 7.40
CA ALA A 554 -36.96 6.23 7.96
C ALA A 554 -37.36 4.74 7.92
N ASP A 555 -38.64 4.45 8.19
CA ASP A 555 -39.23 3.10 8.20
C ASP A 555 -39.42 2.48 6.81
N CYS A 556 -39.37 3.28 5.75
CA CYS A 556 -39.53 2.81 4.37
C CYS A 556 -38.22 2.36 3.73
N TRP A 557 -37.07 2.85 4.21
CA TRP A 557 -35.77 2.49 3.65
C TRP A 557 -35.41 1.00 3.69
N PRO A 558 -35.66 0.25 4.80
CA PRO A 558 -35.38 -1.18 4.82
C PRO A 558 -36.15 -1.93 3.73
N LYS A 559 -37.44 -1.61 3.57
CA LYS A 559 -38.32 -2.22 2.57
C LYS A 559 -37.84 -1.91 1.15
N LEU A 560 -37.53 -0.64 0.88
CA LEU A 560 -37.01 -0.21 -0.43
C LEU A 560 -35.72 -0.92 -0.80
N THR A 561 -34.78 -0.99 0.15
CA THR A 561 -33.50 -1.65 -0.07
C THR A 561 -33.71 -3.14 -0.30
N CYS A 562 -34.59 -3.79 0.48
CA CYS A 562 -34.96 -5.19 0.29
C CYS A 562 -35.55 -5.46 -1.10
N CYS A 563 -36.44 -4.59 -1.61
CA CYS A 563 -36.97 -4.71 -2.96
C CYS A 563 -35.87 -4.70 -4.02
N LEU A 564 -34.84 -3.85 -3.86
CA LEU A 564 -33.71 -3.83 -4.80
C LEU A 564 -32.89 -5.11 -4.74
N PHE A 565 -32.63 -5.65 -3.55
CA PHE A 565 -31.98 -6.94 -3.38
C PHE A 565 -32.75 -8.07 -4.07
N LEU A 566 -34.07 -8.14 -3.89
CA LEU A 566 -34.93 -9.16 -4.51
C LEU A 566 -34.96 -9.03 -6.04
N ILE A 567 -35.00 -7.80 -6.56
CA ILE A 567 -34.92 -7.54 -8.00
C ILE A 567 -33.57 -8.02 -8.55
N VAL A 568 -32.47 -7.68 -7.89
CA VAL A 568 -31.12 -8.11 -8.30
C VAL A 568 -31.02 -9.63 -8.22
N GLU A 569 -31.48 -10.27 -7.15
CA GLU A 569 -31.52 -11.73 -7.02
C GLU A 569 -32.29 -12.39 -8.16
N HIS A 570 -33.48 -11.89 -8.48
CA HIS A 570 -34.28 -12.42 -9.58
C HIS A 570 -33.54 -12.30 -10.92
N LEU A 571 -32.95 -11.13 -11.20
CA LEU A 571 -32.21 -10.89 -12.44
C LEU A 571 -31.00 -11.83 -12.59
N TYR A 572 -30.27 -12.08 -11.50
CA TYR A 572 -29.11 -12.97 -11.52
C TYR A 572 -29.50 -14.45 -11.54
N SER A 573 -30.50 -14.86 -10.77
CA SER A 573 -30.89 -16.27 -10.64
C SER A 573 -31.65 -16.79 -11.86
N VAL A 574 -32.58 -16.00 -12.41
CA VAL A 574 -33.42 -16.41 -13.53
C VAL A 574 -32.72 -16.17 -14.87
N TYR A 575 -32.03 -15.04 -15.00
CA TYR A 575 -31.50 -14.59 -16.29
C TYR A 575 -29.98 -14.58 -16.39
N GLN A 576 -29.24 -14.87 -15.31
CA GLN A 576 -27.78 -14.79 -15.27
C GLN A 576 -27.24 -13.42 -15.72
N ALA A 577 -27.98 -12.34 -15.39
CA ALA A 577 -27.76 -10.99 -15.93
C ALA A 577 -26.41 -10.32 -15.53
N GLY A 578 -25.63 -10.95 -14.65
CA GLY A 578 -24.35 -10.42 -14.18
C GLY A 578 -23.38 -10.16 -15.33
N MET A 579 -22.68 -9.02 -15.27
CA MET A 579 -21.62 -8.74 -16.23
C MET A 579 -20.56 -9.86 -16.16
N PRO A 580 -20.28 -10.56 -17.27
CA PRO A 580 -19.21 -11.55 -17.28
C PRO A 580 -17.90 -10.85 -16.94
N ARG A 581 -17.06 -11.50 -16.13
CA ARG A 581 -15.72 -10.98 -15.82
C ARG A 581 -15.00 -10.70 -17.14
N LEU A 582 -14.44 -9.50 -17.29
CA LEU A 582 -13.52 -9.20 -18.38
C LEU A 582 -12.48 -10.33 -18.43
N PRO A 583 -12.16 -10.89 -19.62
CA PRO A 583 -11.09 -11.87 -19.72
C PRO A 583 -9.86 -11.26 -19.05
N THR A 584 -9.38 -11.89 -17.97
CA THR A 584 -8.05 -11.60 -17.44
C THR A 584 -7.13 -11.72 -18.63
N SER A 585 -6.44 -10.64 -18.99
CA SER A 585 -5.47 -10.63 -20.08
C SER A 585 -4.61 -11.86 -19.90
N GLN A 586 -4.82 -12.88 -20.75
CA GLN A 586 -3.95 -14.03 -20.79
C GLN A 586 -2.57 -13.44 -20.98
N ALA A 587 -1.65 -13.80 -20.06
CA ALA A 587 -0.24 -13.48 -20.17
C ALA A 587 0.13 -13.69 -21.63
N SER A 588 0.47 -12.60 -22.31
CA SER A 588 0.97 -12.63 -23.66
C SER A 588 2.21 -13.51 -23.64
N GLY A 589 2.02 -14.80 -23.92
CA GLY A 589 3.09 -15.71 -24.25
C GLY A 589 3.74 -15.12 -25.48
N SER A 590 4.86 -14.43 -25.25
CA SER A 590 5.78 -14.11 -26.34
C SER A 590 6.27 -15.44 -26.92
N PRO A 591 6.31 -15.57 -28.27
CA PRO A 591 6.79 -16.77 -28.94
C PRO A 591 8.27 -17.06 -28.62
#